data_AF-E8JPF1-F1
#
_entry.id   AF-E8JPF1-F1
#
_cell.length_a   1.000
_cell.length_b   1.000
_cell.length_c   1.000
_cell.angle_alpha   90.00
_cell.angle_beta   90.00
_cell.angle_gamma   90.00
#
_symmetry.space_group_name_H-M   'P 1'
#
loop_
_entity.id
_entity.type
_entity.pdbx_description
1 polymer ?
#
loop_
_entity_poly.entity_id
_entity_poly.type
_entity_poly.pdbx_seq_one_letter_code
_entity_poly.pdbx_strand_id
1 'polypeptide(L)'
;MSQKRKFLIALVALSGIIAVGLGLYFKLESPELTKVGDYVVKSDGMNFEIDLASNATTGYSWSARDVDEQYYSLGNTVYQTYPSKNIHVSSGGYYRLIGKVKKKLGKASSI
;
A
#
# COMPACT_ATOMS: atom_id res chain seq x y z
N MET A 1 -30.70 -22.88 -18.12
CA MET A 1 -29.62 -21.88 -18.36
C MET A 1 -29.38 -21.70 -19.85
N SER A 2 -29.35 -20.44 -20.34
CA SER A 2 -29.11 -20.12 -21.75
C SER A 2 -27.66 -20.43 -22.18
N GLN A 3 -27.46 -20.92 -23.41
CA GLN A 3 -26.13 -21.23 -23.96
C GLN A 3 -25.15 -20.06 -23.83
N LYS A 4 -25.64 -18.81 -23.99
CA LYS A 4 -24.83 -17.59 -23.85
C LYS A 4 -24.21 -17.45 -22.45
N ARG A 5 -24.94 -17.86 -21.39
CA ARG A 5 -24.43 -17.82 -20.01
C ARG A 5 -23.38 -18.89 -19.74
N LYS A 6 -23.53 -20.09 -20.33
CA LYS A 6 -22.53 -21.17 -20.22
C LYS A 6 -21.21 -20.78 -20.92
N PHE A 7 -21.31 -20.10 -22.07
CA PHE A 7 -20.15 -19.64 -22.83
C PHE A 7 -19.35 -18.56 -22.09
N LEU A 8 -20.04 -17.58 -21.49
CA LEU A 8 -19.40 -16.54 -20.67
C LEU A 8 -18.66 -17.11 -19.45
N ILE A 9 -19.24 -18.07 -18.75
CA ILE A 9 -18.61 -18.72 -17.58
C ILE A 9 -17.36 -19.51 -18.01
N ALA A 10 -17.44 -20.25 -19.12
CA ALA A 10 -16.31 -20.98 -19.65
C ALA A 10 -15.15 -20.04 -20.05
N LEU A 11 -15.46 -18.87 -20.62
CA LEU A 11 -14.45 -17.90 -21.07
C LEU A 11 -13.71 -17.23 -19.90
N VAL A 12 -14.43 -16.89 -18.81
CA VAL A 12 -13.83 -16.35 -17.58
C VAL A 12 -12.95 -17.40 -16.89
N ALA A 13 -13.42 -18.64 -16.78
CA ALA A 13 -12.65 -19.73 -16.19
C ALA A 13 -11.36 -20.04 -16.98
N LEU A 14 -11.42 -20.01 -18.32
CA LEU A 14 -10.25 -20.23 -19.17
C LEU A 14 -9.22 -19.10 -19.05
N SER A 15 -9.68 -17.84 -18.93
CA SER A 15 -8.78 -16.69 -18.76
C SER A 15 -8.01 -16.72 -17.43
N GLY A 16 -8.63 -17.20 -16.36
CA GLY A 16 -7.98 -17.36 -15.06
C GLY A 16 -6.87 -18.42 -15.06
N ILE A 17 -7.04 -19.50 -15.83
CA ILE A 17 -6.05 -20.59 -15.93
C ILE A 17 -4.84 -20.17 -16.77
N ILE A 18 -5.05 -19.40 -17.85
CA ILE A 18 -3.97 -18.93 -18.72
C ILE A 18 -2.99 -18.00 -17.96
N ALA A 19 -3.50 -17.17 -17.04
CA ALA A 19 -2.65 -16.30 -16.21
C ALA A 19 -1.73 -17.09 -15.26
N VAL A 20 -2.19 -18.23 -14.74
CA VAL A 20 -1.41 -19.09 -13.83
C VAL A 20 -0.41 -19.97 -14.61
N GLY A 21 -0.79 -20.47 -15.79
CA GLY A 21 0.07 -21.31 -16.64
C GLY A 21 1.20 -20.58 -17.37
N LEU A 22 1.06 -19.28 -17.62
CA LEU A 22 2.09 -18.44 -18.28
C LEU A 22 3.21 -17.98 -17.35
N GLY A 23 3.22 -18.38 -16.07
CA GLY A 23 4.29 -18.00 -15.16
C GLY A 23 4.37 -16.50 -14.90
N LEU A 24 3.27 -15.76 -15.10
CA LEU A 24 3.06 -14.45 -14.47
C LEU A 24 2.86 -14.68 -12.97
N TYR A 25 3.93 -15.14 -12.32
CA TYR A 25 4.09 -14.95 -10.89
C TYR A 25 4.12 -13.44 -10.71
N PHE A 26 3.02 -12.87 -10.23
CA PHE A 26 3.10 -11.61 -9.52
C PHE A 26 4.08 -11.86 -8.38
N LYS A 27 5.35 -11.54 -8.63
CA LYS A 27 6.32 -11.37 -7.58
C LYS A 27 5.74 -10.19 -6.82
N LEU A 28 5.03 -10.46 -5.73
CA LEU A 28 4.78 -9.43 -4.74
C LEU A 28 6.17 -9.02 -4.28
N GLU A 29 6.73 -8.01 -4.93
CA GLU A 29 7.96 -7.39 -4.47
C GLU A 29 7.67 -6.94 -3.05
N SER A 30 8.61 -7.26 -2.15
CA SER A 30 8.53 -6.72 -0.79
C SER A 30 8.39 -5.22 -0.92
N PRO A 31 7.45 -4.59 -0.19
CA PRO A 31 7.29 -3.16 -0.25
C PRO A 31 8.61 -2.50 0.12
N GLU A 32 8.99 -1.50 -0.67
CA GLU A 32 10.16 -0.70 -0.38
C GLU A 32 9.85 0.18 0.84
N LEU A 33 10.54 -0.10 1.94
CA LEU A 33 10.33 0.63 3.19
C LEU A 33 10.88 2.06 3.06
N THR A 34 10.12 3.00 3.62
CA THR A 34 10.59 4.38 3.70
C THR A 34 11.80 4.46 4.62
N LYS A 35 12.90 5.07 4.14
CA LYS A 35 14.08 5.33 4.97
C LYS A 35 13.77 6.47 5.95
N VAL A 36 14.51 6.55 7.04
CA VAL A 36 14.34 7.67 7.98
C VAL A 36 14.93 8.93 7.34
N GLY A 37 14.16 10.03 7.32
CA GLY A 37 14.59 11.32 6.80
C GLY A 37 13.44 12.29 6.57
N ASP A 38 13.79 13.48 6.10
CA ASP A 38 12.81 14.51 5.75
C ASP A 38 12.33 14.32 4.31
N TYR A 39 11.03 14.13 4.14
CA TYR A 39 10.40 13.98 2.86
C TYR A 39 9.52 15.18 2.54
N VAL A 40 9.67 15.73 1.33
CA VAL A 40 8.84 16.82 0.85
C VAL A 40 8.03 16.34 -0.35
N VAL A 41 6.72 16.22 -0.19
CA VAL A 41 5.79 15.97 -1.29
C VAL A 41 5.47 17.30 -1.98
N LYS A 42 5.83 17.41 -3.27
CA LYS A 42 5.89 18.71 -3.98
C LYS A 42 4.63 19.09 -4.77
N SER A 43 3.64 18.21 -4.87
CA SER A 43 2.50 18.37 -5.78
C SER A 43 1.16 18.26 -5.05
N ASP A 44 0.32 19.28 -5.23
CA ASP A 44 -1.08 19.31 -4.79
C ASP A 44 -1.84 18.11 -5.37
N GLY A 45 -2.74 17.53 -4.58
CA GLY A 45 -3.60 16.42 -4.99
C GLY A 45 -2.91 15.05 -5.05
N MET A 46 -1.59 14.97 -4.82
CA MET A 46 -0.85 13.71 -4.90
C MET A 46 -1.14 12.81 -3.69
N ASN A 47 -1.36 11.52 -3.97
CA ASN A 47 -1.41 10.49 -2.93
C ASN A 47 0.01 10.01 -2.60
N PHE A 48 0.25 9.68 -1.35
CA PHE A 48 1.50 9.08 -0.89
C PHE A 48 1.21 7.87 0.00
N GLU A 49 2.16 6.93 0.00
CA GLU A 49 2.15 5.76 0.86
C GLU A 49 3.47 5.75 1.64
N ILE A 50 3.37 5.52 2.95
CA ILE A 50 4.53 5.36 3.83
C ILE A 50 4.45 3.98 4.44
N ASP A 51 5.46 3.16 4.17
CA ASP A 51 5.59 1.80 4.67
C ASP A 51 6.68 1.76 5.74
N LEU A 52 6.27 1.49 6.98
CA LEU A 52 7.16 1.43 8.14
C LEU A 52 7.22 0.01 8.69
N ALA A 53 8.43 -0.53 8.81
CA ALA A 53 8.65 -1.85 9.39
C ALA A 53 8.01 -1.96 10.77
N SER A 54 7.39 -3.10 11.05
CA SER A 54 6.66 -3.36 12.28
C SER A 54 6.61 -4.85 12.60
N ASN A 55 6.32 -5.19 13.85
CA ASN A 55 6.00 -6.55 14.25
C ASN A 55 4.82 -6.56 15.21
N ALA A 56 3.64 -6.92 14.72
CA ALA A 56 2.40 -6.90 15.49
C ALA A 56 2.42 -7.80 16.75
N THR A 57 3.27 -8.83 16.80
CA THR A 57 3.37 -9.72 17.98
C THR A 57 4.06 -9.06 19.18
N THR A 58 4.72 -7.93 18.97
CA THR A 58 5.43 -7.19 20.04
C THR A 58 4.52 -6.26 20.82
N GLY A 59 3.29 -6.02 20.35
CA GLY A 59 2.36 -5.04 20.93
C GLY A 59 2.63 -3.58 20.54
N TYR A 60 3.69 -3.29 19.78
CA TYR A 60 3.99 -1.95 19.28
C TYR A 60 3.30 -1.65 17.94
N SER A 61 2.93 -0.37 17.75
CA SER A 61 2.32 0.12 16.51
C SER A 61 2.81 1.53 16.15
N TRP A 62 2.65 1.90 14.88
CA TRP A 62 2.95 3.25 14.41
C TRP A 62 1.70 4.13 14.48
N SER A 63 1.90 5.39 14.88
CA SER A 63 0.86 6.43 14.82
C SER A 63 1.45 7.70 14.22
N ALA A 64 0.68 8.37 13.35
CA ALA A 64 1.03 9.70 12.87
C ALA A 64 0.60 10.75 13.91
N ARG A 65 1.44 11.75 14.14
CA ARG A 65 1.18 12.87 15.05
C ARG A 65 1.55 14.18 14.36
N ASP A 66 1.03 15.29 14.90
CA ASP A 66 1.32 16.65 14.43
C ASP A 66 1.04 16.86 12.93
N VAL A 67 -0.03 16.22 12.45
CA VAL A 67 -0.45 16.26 11.05
C VAL A 67 -1.19 17.56 10.81
N ASP A 68 -0.65 18.40 9.93
CA ASP A 68 -1.36 19.60 9.49
C ASP A 68 -2.47 19.21 8.49
N GLU A 69 -3.69 19.10 9.02
CA GLU A 69 -4.87 18.72 8.22
C GLU A 69 -5.25 19.76 7.17
N GLN A 70 -4.70 20.98 7.20
CA GLN A 70 -4.90 21.96 6.13
C GLN A 70 -4.18 21.54 4.85
N TYR A 71 -3.00 20.94 4.99
CA TYR A 71 -2.16 20.53 3.86
C TYR A 71 -2.26 19.04 3.54
N TYR A 72 -2.64 18.21 4.50
CA TYR A 72 -2.67 16.76 4.35
C TYR A 72 -4.03 16.16 4.77
N SER A 73 -4.39 15.03 4.18
CA SER A 73 -5.38 14.10 4.73
C SER A 73 -4.75 12.73 4.85
N LEU A 74 -4.88 12.11 6.02
CA LEU A 74 -4.44 10.75 6.25
C LEU A 74 -5.63 9.81 6.29
N GLY A 75 -5.46 8.63 5.68
CA GLY A 75 -6.35 7.49 5.85
C GLY A 75 -5.95 6.65 7.06
N ASN A 76 -6.66 5.53 7.24
CA ASN A 76 -6.34 4.57 8.28
C ASN A 76 -4.98 3.92 8.05
N THR A 77 -4.25 3.68 9.14
CA THR A 77 -3.03 2.88 9.11
C THR A 77 -3.41 1.40 9.12
N VAL A 78 -2.87 0.61 8.18
CA VAL A 78 -3.17 -0.81 8.03
C VAL A 78 -1.91 -1.64 8.21
N TYR A 79 -1.96 -2.63 9.09
CA TYR A 79 -0.87 -3.60 9.22
C TYR A 79 -0.92 -4.62 8.09
N GLN A 80 0.22 -4.87 7.47
CA GLN A 80 0.39 -5.88 6.42
C GLN A 80 1.60 -6.76 6.75
N THR A 81 1.46 -8.06 6.56
CA THR A 81 2.59 -8.99 6.64
C THR A 81 3.47 -8.84 5.40
N TYR A 82 4.79 -8.98 5.54
CA TYR A 82 5.67 -8.99 4.37
C TYR A 82 5.27 -10.11 3.41
N PRO A 83 5.22 -9.84 2.10
CA PRO A 83 5.03 -10.90 1.12
C PRO A 83 6.29 -11.75 1.08
N SER A 84 6.27 -12.89 1.79
CA SER A 84 7.38 -13.85 1.79
C SER A 84 6.83 -15.26 1.60
N LYS A 85 7.68 -16.14 1.05
CA LYS A 85 7.34 -17.57 0.90
C LYS A 85 7.26 -18.32 2.23
N ASN A 86 7.79 -17.76 3.32
CA ASN A 86 7.83 -18.36 4.66
C ASN A 86 7.10 -17.47 5.68
N ILE A 87 5.77 -17.56 5.69
CA ILE A 87 4.92 -16.87 6.67
C ILE A 87 4.92 -17.69 7.96
N HIS A 88 5.72 -17.28 8.93
CA HIS A 88 5.61 -17.74 10.31
C HIS A 88 4.97 -16.65 11.17
N VAL A 89 4.33 -17.05 12.26
CA VAL A 89 3.92 -16.09 13.29
C VAL A 89 5.18 -15.35 13.77
N SER A 90 5.10 -14.03 13.91
CA SER A 90 6.24 -13.16 14.27
C SER A 90 7.30 -12.92 13.18
N SER A 91 7.08 -13.31 11.92
CA SER A 91 7.96 -12.91 10.79
C SER A 91 7.99 -11.39 10.52
N GLY A 92 7.26 -10.59 11.30
CA GLY A 92 7.12 -9.17 11.13
C GLY A 92 6.25 -8.79 9.93
N GLY A 93 6.22 -7.50 9.66
CA GLY A 93 5.43 -6.87 8.62
C GLY A 93 5.72 -5.38 8.59
N TYR A 94 4.75 -4.61 8.14
CA TYR A 94 4.85 -3.17 8.09
C TYR A 94 3.47 -2.56 8.30
N TYR A 95 3.44 -1.34 8.85
CA TYR A 95 2.26 -0.51 8.81
C TYR A 95 2.33 0.36 7.57
N ARG A 96 1.27 0.33 6.76
CA ARG A 96 1.06 1.25 5.65
C ARG A 96 0.18 2.39 6.10
N LEU A 97 0.68 3.61 5.94
CA LEU A 97 -0.10 4.83 6.05
C LEU A 97 -0.32 5.38 4.64
N ILE A 98 -1.58 5.61 4.29
CA ILE A 98 -1.96 6.23 3.02
C ILE A 98 -2.39 7.66 3.31
N GLY A 99 -1.87 8.62 2.54
CA GLY A 99 -2.23 10.01 2.67
C GLY A 99 -2.37 10.71 1.32
N LYS A 100 -2.88 11.94 1.36
CA LYS A 100 -3.04 12.81 0.21
C LYS A 100 -2.64 14.24 0.57
N VAL A 101 -1.93 14.89 -0.33
CA VAL A 101 -1.64 16.33 -0.26
C VAL A 101 -2.87 17.09 -0.75
N LYS A 102 -3.46 17.92 0.11
CA LYS A 102 -4.59 18.79 -0.24
C LYS A 102 -4.11 20.03 -0.99
N LYS A 103 -3.03 20.65 -0.50
CA LYS A 103 -2.44 21.88 -1.00
C LYS A 103 -0.94 21.83 -0.73
N LYS A 104 -0.07 22.28 -1.64
CA LYS A 104 1.36 22.37 -1.32
C LYS A 104 1.56 23.35 -0.17
N LEU A 105 2.55 23.06 0.67
CA LEU A 105 3.19 24.13 1.41
C LEU A 105 3.76 25.10 0.37
N GLY A 106 3.17 26.29 0.27
CA GLY A 106 3.84 27.40 -0.38
C GLY A 106 5.16 27.62 0.35
N LYS A 107 6.25 27.80 -0.40
CA LYS A 107 7.55 28.23 0.16
C LYS A 107 7.24 29.36 1.15
N ALA A 108 7.58 29.19 2.42
CA ALA A 108 7.58 30.32 3.34
C ALA A 108 8.57 31.33 2.73
N SER A 109 8.04 32.41 2.17
CA SER A 109 8.85 33.53 1.73
C SER A 109 9.53 34.06 2.98
N SER A 110 10.84 33.84 3.09
CA SER A 110 11.68 34.49 4.07
C SER A 110 11.47 36.00 3.96
N ILE A 111 10.98 36.61 5.04
CA ILE A 111 11.03 38.06 5.26
C ILE A 111 12.47 38.45 5.53
#